data_AF-A0A915N6A3-F1
#
_entry.id   AF-A0A915N6A3-F1
#
_cell.length_a   1.000
_cell.length_b   1.000
_cell.length_c   1.000
_cell.angle_alpha   90.00
_cell.angle_beta   90.00
_cell.angle_gamma   90.00
#
_symmetry.space_group_name_H-M   'P 1'
#
loop_
_entity.id
_entity.type
_entity.pdbx_description
1 polymer ?
#
loop_
_entity_poly.entity_id
_entity_poly.type
_entity_poly.pdbx_seq_one_letter_code
_entity_poly.pdbx_strand_id
1 'polypeptide(L)'
;MGGGQSKFIASKISRATTGERGGIVEPWLALNVGIGLVQALNSLHKLGFIHRYVTPWNFLLKTPFTIEGLRDDLMHVDFSLAVKWPSRQNKQNDLVGTRKYSSKRALSRHVQ
;
A
#
# COMPACT_ATOMS: atom_id res chain seq x y z
N MET A 1 9.15 -36.00 -0.55
CA MET A 1 7.75 -35.72 -0.98
C MET A 1 7.40 -34.25 -0.70
N GLY A 2 7.93 -33.29 -1.46
CA GLY A 2 7.79 -31.83 -1.16
C GLY A 2 7.33 -30.95 -2.33
N GLY A 3 6.99 -31.52 -3.49
CA GLY A 3 6.73 -30.75 -4.72
C GLY A 3 5.26 -30.32 -4.95
N GLY A 4 4.32 -30.75 -4.10
CA GLY A 4 2.89 -30.51 -4.31
C GLY A 4 2.40 -29.13 -3.88
N GLN A 5 2.88 -28.61 -2.75
CA GLN A 5 2.43 -27.31 -2.22
C GLN A 5 2.95 -26.13 -3.05
N SER A 6 4.20 -26.19 -3.52
CA SER A 6 4.80 -25.12 -4.33
C SER A 6 4.06 -24.93 -5.67
N LYS A 7 3.67 -26.03 -6.33
CA LYS A 7 2.86 -25.98 -7.57
C LYS A 7 1.43 -25.47 -7.33
N PHE A 8 0.85 -25.76 -6.17
CA PHE A 8 -0.49 -25.31 -5.79
C PHE A 8 -0.53 -23.80 -5.46
N ILE A 9 0.52 -23.29 -4.82
CA ILE A 9 0.69 -21.86 -4.55
C ILE A 9 0.91 -21.09 -5.86
N ALA A 10 1.76 -21.61 -6.75
CA ALA A 10 2.01 -21.02 -8.06
C ALA A 10 0.73 -20.93 -8.92
N SER A 11 -0.13 -21.95 -8.89
CA SER A 11 -1.39 -21.94 -9.67
C SER A 11 -2.43 -20.94 -9.12
N LYS A 12 -2.49 -20.73 -7.80
CA LYS A 12 -3.34 -19.69 -7.18
C LYS A 12 -2.84 -18.28 -7.49
N ILE A 13 -1.51 -18.06 -7.50
CA ILE A 13 -0.91 -16.77 -7.89
C ILE A 13 -1.18 -16.48 -9.38
N SER A 14 -1.18 -17.51 -10.23
CA SER A 14 -1.54 -17.37 -11.65
C SER A 14 -3.01 -16.96 -11.87
N ARG A 15 -3.96 -17.37 -11.02
CA ARG A 15 -5.37 -16.94 -11.12
C ARG A 15 -5.59 -15.51 -10.60
N ALA A 16 -4.78 -15.06 -9.65
CA ALA A 16 -4.83 -13.68 -9.15
C ALA A 16 -4.26 -12.67 -10.16
N THR A 17 -3.48 -13.11 -11.15
CA THR A 17 -2.85 -12.27 -12.19
C THR A 17 -3.67 -12.17 -13.47
N THR A 18 -4.67 -13.04 -13.67
CA THR A 18 -5.66 -12.93 -14.76
C THR A 18 -6.76 -11.93 -14.40
N GLY A 19 -6.47 -10.64 -14.55
CA GLY A 19 -7.33 -9.58 -15.13
C GLY A 19 -8.82 -9.42 -14.80
N GLU A 20 -9.44 -10.19 -13.91
CA GLU A 20 -10.85 -10.03 -13.56
C GLU A 20 -11.01 -8.83 -12.63
N ARG A 21 -11.70 -7.80 -13.12
CA ARG A 21 -12.08 -6.58 -12.38
C ARG A 21 -13.00 -6.98 -11.22
N GLY A 22 -12.42 -7.38 -10.10
CA GLY A 22 -13.15 -7.80 -8.90
C GLY A 22 -12.67 -9.09 -8.25
N GLY A 23 -11.41 -9.50 -8.44
CA GLY A 23 -10.87 -10.68 -7.77
C GLY A 23 -10.90 -10.56 -6.25
N ILE A 24 -11.55 -11.52 -5.58
CA ILE A 24 -11.40 -11.72 -4.14
C ILE A 24 -9.96 -12.17 -3.90
N VAL A 25 -9.20 -11.36 -3.17
CA VAL A 25 -7.87 -11.73 -2.72
C VAL A 25 -8.02 -12.69 -1.54
N GLU A 26 -7.33 -13.83 -1.60
CA GLU A 26 -7.28 -14.79 -0.49
C GLU A 26 -6.84 -14.10 0.81
N PRO A 27 -7.49 -14.33 1.96
CA PRO A 27 -7.21 -13.57 3.19
C PRO A 27 -5.73 -13.60 3.63
N TRP A 28 -5.05 -14.74 3.48
CA TRP A 28 -3.63 -14.85 3.82
C TRP A 28 -2.74 -13.98 2.91
N LEU A 29 -3.12 -13.84 1.65
CA LEU A 29 -2.40 -13.01 0.68
C LEU A 29 -2.62 -11.53 1.00
N ALA A 30 -3.87 -11.15 1.27
CA ALA A 30 -4.21 -9.80 1.72
C ALA A 30 -3.48 -9.41 3.02
N LEU A 31 -3.32 -10.35 3.96
CA LEU A 31 -2.58 -10.14 5.20
C LEU A 31 -1.09 -9.86 4.95
N ASN A 32 -0.41 -10.68 4.14
CA ASN A 32 1.02 -10.49 3.85
C ASN A 32 1.29 -9.15 3.16
N VAL A 33 0.49 -8.82 2.15
CA VAL A 33 0.58 -7.51 1.47
C VAL A 33 0.27 -6.38 2.47
N GLY A 34 -0.76 -6.53 3.30
CA GLY A 34 -1.13 -5.57 4.33
C GLY A 34 0.01 -5.27 5.31
N ILE A 35 0.74 -6.29 5.74
CA ILE A 35 1.92 -6.13 6.61
C ILE A 35 3.01 -5.30 5.90
N GLY A 36 3.35 -5.63 4.65
CA GLY A 36 4.34 -4.87 3.88
C GLY A 36 3.96 -3.40 3.69
N LEU A 37 2.69 -3.13 3.37
CA LEU A 37 2.15 -1.76 3.24
C LEU A 37 2.33 -0.96 4.53
N VAL A 38 1.98 -1.55 5.67
CA VAL A 38 2.11 -0.92 6.99
C VAL A 38 3.57 -0.70 7.35
N GLN A 39 4.45 -1.66 7.07
CA GLN A 39 5.89 -1.52 7.32
C GLN A 39 6.50 -0.37 6.53
N ALA A 40 6.16 -0.26 5.23
CA ALA A 40 6.65 0.82 4.38
C ALA A 40 6.16 2.21 4.85
N LEU A 41 4.89 2.32 5.25
CA LEU A 41 4.34 3.54 5.83
C LEU A 41 4.97 3.89 7.19
N ASN A 42 5.19 2.90 8.04
CA ASN A 42 5.82 3.09 9.33
C ASN A 42 7.25 3.63 9.20
N SER A 43 8.02 3.15 8.22
CA SER A 43 9.35 3.68 7.92
C SER A 43 9.31 5.17 7.57
N LEU A 44 8.34 5.61 6.76
CA LEU A 44 8.14 7.02 6.45
C LEU A 44 7.74 7.84 7.70
N HIS A 45 6.83 7.31 8.51
CA HIS A 45 6.36 7.97 9.73
C HIS A 45 7.49 8.14 10.76
N LYS A 46 8.40 7.17 10.89
CA LYS A 46 9.58 7.26 11.75
C LYS A 46 10.53 8.38 11.35
N LEU A 47 10.58 8.73 10.06
CA LEU A 47 11.33 9.88 9.56
C LEU A 47 10.61 11.22 9.78
N GLY A 48 9.40 11.19 10.38
CA GLY A 48 8.60 12.37 10.64
C GLY A 48 7.89 12.91 9.40
N PHE A 49 7.52 12.06 8.45
CA PHE A 49 6.75 12.45 7.27
C PHE A 49 5.39 11.74 7.21
N ILE A 50 4.40 12.38 6.60
CA ILE A 50 3.10 11.79 6.26
C ILE A 50 2.95 11.81 4.74
N HIS A 51 2.65 10.66 4.14
CA HIS A 51 2.54 10.52 2.68
C HIS A 51 1.39 11.31 2.05
N ARG A 52 0.23 11.33 2.73
CA ARG A 52 -1.05 11.93 2.29
C ARG A 52 -1.66 11.40 0.99
N TYR A 53 -0.93 10.61 0.20
CA TYR A 53 -1.43 10.01 -1.05
C TYR A 53 -1.26 8.48 -1.07
N VAL A 54 -1.83 7.79 -0.08
CA VAL A 54 -1.72 6.34 0.03
C VAL A 54 -2.78 5.67 -0.83
N THR A 55 -2.36 5.04 -1.92
CA THR A 55 -3.24 4.25 -2.80
C THR A 55 -2.47 3.00 -3.26
N PRO A 56 -3.14 1.90 -3.64
CA PRO A 56 -2.45 0.72 -4.18
C PRO A 56 -1.55 0.96 -5.41
N TRP A 57 -1.70 2.10 -6.11
CA TRP A 57 -0.94 2.48 -7.29
C TRP A 57 0.45 3.03 -6.92
N ASN A 58 0.59 3.44 -5.65
CA ASN A 58 1.83 4.02 -5.10
C ASN A 58 2.66 2.97 -4.36
N PHE A 59 2.40 1.69 -4.60
CA PHE A 59 3.19 0.60 -4.08
C PHE A 59 3.64 -0.31 -5.22
N LEU A 60 4.92 -0.66 -5.19
CA LEU A 60 5.53 -1.57 -6.14
C LEU A 60 5.91 -2.86 -5.44
N LEU A 61 5.72 -3.97 -6.15
CA LEU A 61 6.17 -5.27 -5.74
C LEU A 61 7.35 -5.68 -6.61
N LYS A 62 8.41 -6.17 -5.98
CA LYS A 62 9.58 -6.68 -6.67
C LYS A 62 9.24 -7.96 -7.44
N THR A 63 9.78 -8.08 -8.64
CA THR A 63 9.68 -9.29 -9.47
C THR A 63 11.01 -10.04 -9.46
N PRO A 64 11.00 -11.39 -9.42
CA PRO A 64 9.82 -12.27 -9.34
C PRO A 64 9.15 -12.23 -7.96
N PHE A 65 7.83 -12.47 -7.92
CA PHE A 65 7.07 -12.45 -6.67
C PHE A 65 7.36 -13.70 -5.82
N THR A 66 7.66 -13.50 -4.54
CA THR A 66 7.76 -14.55 -3.51
C THR A 66 6.83 -14.23 -2.35
N ILE A 67 6.44 -15.23 -1.55
CA ILE A 67 5.56 -15.00 -0.39
C ILE A 67 6.24 -14.04 0.60
N GLU A 68 7.53 -14.26 0.83
CA GLU A 68 8.37 -13.42 1.67
C GLU A 68 8.49 -12.00 1.09
N GLY A 69 8.70 -11.89 -0.23
CA GLY A 69 8.84 -10.61 -0.92
C GLY A 69 7.55 -9.76 -0.94
N LEU A 70 6.37 -10.39 -0.87
CA LEU A 70 5.10 -9.64 -0.72
C LEU A 70 5.04 -8.84 0.58
N ARG A 71 5.77 -9.29 1.60
CA ARG A 71 5.89 -8.62 2.89
C ARG A 71 7.12 -7.74 2.94
N ASP A 72 8.28 -8.28 2.60
CA ASP A 72 9.57 -7.68 2.92
C ASP A 72 10.13 -6.79 1.79
N ASP A 73 9.72 -7.02 0.55
CA ASP A 73 10.23 -6.31 -0.65
C ASP A 73 9.20 -5.31 -1.23
N LEU A 74 8.19 -4.93 -0.45
CA LEU A 74 7.19 -3.96 -0.88
C LEU A 74 7.76 -2.54 -0.83
N MET A 75 7.77 -1.85 -1.98
CA MET A 75 8.31 -0.50 -2.09
C MET A 75 7.18 0.54 -2.12
N HIS A 76 7.28 1.57 -1.28
CA HIS A 76 6.39 2.74 -1.29
C HIS A 76 7.00 3.83 -2.17
N VAL A 77 6.22 4.33 -3.12
CA VAL A 77 6.67 5.31 -4.13
C VAL A 77 5.73 6.52 -4.18
N ASP A 78 6.12 7.53 -4.96
CA ASP A 78 5.38 8.78 -5.17
C ASP A 78 5.17 9.62 -3.89
N PHE A 79 6.27 10.20 -3.40
CA PHE A 79 6.26 11.11 -2.25
C PHE A 79 5.91 12.56 -2.60
N SER A 80 5.34 12.84 -3.77
CA SER A 80 5.07 14.20 -4.25
C SER A 80 4.17 15.02 -3.32
N LEU A 81 3.27 14.34 -2.58
CA LEU A 81 2.36 14.95 -1.61
C LEU A 81 2.79 14.77 -0.16
N ALA A 82 3.95 14.16 0.08
CA ALA A 82 4.45 13.90 1.43
C ALA A 82 4.86 15.19 2.13
N VAL A 83 4.59 15.28 3.44
CA VAL A 83 4.90 16.46 4.25
C VAL A 83 5.50 16.08 5.58
N LYS A 84 6.40 16.93 6.10
CA LYS A 84 6.95 16.78 7.44
C LYS A 84 5.86 16.96 8.51
N TRP A 85 5.88 16.13 9.53
CA TRP A 85 4.97 16.12 10.66
C TRP A 85 5.73 16.15 12.00
N PRO A 86 5.31 16.97 12.98
CA PRO A 86 4.22 17.95 12.90
C PRO A 86 4.63 19.14 12.02
N SER A 87 3.73 19.54 11.11
CA SER A 87 4.01 20.73 10.29
C SER A 87 3.82 21.96 11.16
N ARG A 88 4.93 22.57 11.59
CA ARG A 88 4.92 23.82 12.37
C ARG A 88 4.46 25.05 11.57
N GLN A 89 4.28 24.94 10.25
CA GLN A 89 4.04 26.11 9.38
C GLN A 89 2.87 25.98 8.38
N ASN A 90 2.32 24.79 8.13
CA ASN A 90 1.37 24.66 7.00
C ASN A 90 -0.08 24.93 7.41
N LYS A 91 -0.52 26.17 7.15
CA LYS A 91 -1.93 26.50 6.89
C LYS A 91 -2.49 25.80 5.64
N GLN A 92 -1.66 25.15 4.83
CA GLN A 92 -2.07 24.31 3.69
C GLN A 92 -2.58 22.95 4.18
N ASN A 93 -3.79 22.99 4.72
CA ASN A 93 -4.66 21.82 4.92
C ASN A 93 -5.43 21.50 3.63
N ASP A 94 -4.76 21.59 2.49
CA ASP A 94 -5.40 21.41 1.19
C ASP A 94 -5.88 19.98 1.05
N LEU A 95 -7.07 19.84 0.47
CA LEU A 95 -7.61 18.54 0.12
C LEU A 95 -6.71 17.91 -0.96
N VAL A 96 -5.80 17.03 -0.52
CA VAL A 96 -4.85 16.32 -1.39
C VAL A 96 -5.13 14.82 -1.44
N GLY A 97 -4.67 14.18 -2.52
CA GLY A 97 -4.81 12.76 -2.77
C GLY A 97 -6.11 12.37 -3.48
N THR A 98 -6.47 11.09 -3.43
CA THR A 98 -7.66 10.57 -4.11
C THR A 98 -8.81 10.36 -3.14
N ARG A 99 -9.97 10.98 -3.43
CA ARG A 99 -11.21 10.94 -2.61
C ARG A 99 -11.57 9.55 -2.08
N LYS A 100 -11.40 8.50 -2.90
CA LYS A 100 -11.69 7.10 -2.56
C LYS A 100 -10.88 6.57 -1.36
N TYR A 101 -9.64 7.03 -1.20
CA TYR A 101 -8.70 6.57 -0.18
C TYR A 101 -8.47 7.60 0.94
N SER A 102 -9.04 8.80 0.80
CA SER A 102 -8.92 9.87 1.77
C SER A 102 -9.74 9.57 3.04
N SER A 103 -9.13 9.83 4.20
CA SER A 103 -9.85 9.79 5.48
C SER A 103 -10.94 10.87 5.54
N LYS A 104 -11.98 10.66 6.35
CA LYS A 104 -13.02 11.69 6.62
C LYS A 104 -12.40 13.03 7.03
N ARG A 105 -11.35 13.00 7.85
CA ARG A 105 -10.62 14.19 8.31
C ARG A 105 -9.89 14.91 7.18
N ALA A 106 -9.37 14.19 6.20
CA ALA A 106 -8.77 14.81 5.02
C ALA A 106 -9.83 15.46 4.12
N LEU A 107 -10.99 14.81 3.96
CA LEU A 107 -12.12 15.31 3.17
C LEU A 107 -12.82 16.52 3.82
N SER A 108 -12.92 16.55 5.15
CA SER A 108 -13.65 17.58 5.89
C SER A 108 -12.86 18.87 6.11
N ARG A 109 -11.62 18.96 5.62
CA ARG A 109 -10.72 20.10 5.87
C ARG A 109 -10.90 21.26 4.89
N HIS A 110 -11.95 21.24 4.06
CA HIS A 110 -12.34 22.31 3.13
C HIS A 110 -13.83 22.63 3.24
N VAL A 111 -14.28 23.06 4.42
CA VAL A 111 -15.53 23.81 4.60
C VAL A 111 -15.30 24.83 5.72
N GLN A 112 -14.70 25.96 5.39
CA GLN A 112 -14.82 27.24 6.08
C GLN A 112 -14.25 28.35 5.20
#